data_AF-A0A8T9DJN8-F1
#
_entry.id   AF-A0A8T9DJN8-F1
#
_cell.length_a   1.000
_cell.length_b   1.000
_cell.length_c   1.000
_cell.angle_alpha   90.00
_cell.angle_beta   90.00
_cell.angle_gamma   90.00
#
_symmetry.space_group_name_H-M   'P 1'
#
loop_
_entity.id
_entity.type
_entity.pdbx_description
1 polymer ?
#
loop_
_entity_poly.entity_id
_entity_poly.type
_entity_poly.pdbx_seq_one_letter_code
_entity_poly.pdbx_strand_id
1 'polypeptide(L)' 'MLIAKRELILPTKLETVARMMFAEPDYVAFEKSASIARRCNVSTTTLSRLVPRLGFRSFKEMQNCFRNHILDRKAQRKPS' A
#
# COMPACT_ATOMS: atom_id res chain seq x y z
N MET A 1 19.55 -26.23 -0.01
CA MET A 1 19.26 -24.80 -0.17
C MET A 1 18.46 -24.63 -1.46
N LEU A 2 17.14 -24.44 -1.36
CA LEU A 2 16.25 -24.41 -2.53
C LEU A 2 15.95 -22.96 -2.91
N ILE A 3 16.55 -22.47 -3.99
CA ILE A 3 16.15 -21.20 -4.61
C ILE A 3 14.94 -21.53 -5.51
N ALA A 4 13.75 -21.51 -4.92
CA ALA A 4 12.50 -21.82 -5.62
C ALA A 4 12.02 -20.62 -6.45
N LYS A 5 12.15 -20.79 -7.76
CA LYS A 5 11.38 -20.23 -8.89
C LYS A 5 10.43 -19.04 -8.62
N ARG A 6 10.90 -17.93 -9.18
CA ARG A 6 10.24 -16.81 -9.88
C ARG A 6 8.81 -17.05 -10.43
N GLU A 7 7.81 -17.16 -9.56
CA GLU A 7 6.45 -16.71 -9.87
C GLU A 7 5.98 -15.76 -8.77
N LEU A 8 5.93 -14.46 -9.06
CA LEU A 8 5.28 -13.48 -8.19
C LEU A 8 3.77 -13.59 -8.35
N ILE A 9 3.20 -14.78 -8.13
CA ILE A 9 1.78 -14.87 -7.77
C ILE A 9 1.69 -14.05 -6.48
N LEU A 10 1.05 -12.88 -6.52
CA LEU A 10 0.73 -12.17 -5.29
C LEU A 10 -0.13 -13.16 -4.50
N PRO A 11 0.34 -13.70 -3.36
CA PRO A 11 -0.49 -14.58 -2.55
C PRO A 11 -1.77 -13.80 -2.24
N THR A 12 -2.93 -14.44 -2.19
CA THR A 12 -4.26 -13.81 -2.05
C THR A 12 -4.27 -12.63 -1.07
N LYS A 13 -3.51 -12.74 0.03
CA LYS A 13 -3.33 -11.69 1.03
C LYS A 13 -2.69 -10.39 0.51
N LEU A 14 -1.69 -10.44 -0.37
CA LEU A 14 -1.08 -9.26 -0.97
C LEU A 14 -2.03 -8.55 -1.93
N GLU A 15 -2.84 -9.31 -2.68
CA GLU A 15 -3.88 -8.74 -3.52
C GLU A 15 -4.95 -8.04 -2.66
N THR A 16 -5.39 -8.66 -1.56
CA THR A 16 -6.29 -8.03 -0.59
C THR A 16 -5.74 -6.72 -0.05
N VAL A 17 -4.44 -6.67 0.29
CA VAL A 17 -3.79 -5.45 0.76
C VAL A 17 -3.83 -4.37 -0.33
N ALA A 18 -3.44 -4.71 -1.58
CA ALA A 18 -3.45 -3.76 -2.68
C ALA A 18 -4.86 -3.22 -2.96
N ARG A 19 -5.88 -4.10 -2.98
CA ARG A 19 -7.29 -3.71 -3.15
C ARG A 19 -7.75 -2.75 -2.05
N MET A 20 -7.43 -3.05 -0.79
CA MET A 20 -7.74 -2.15 0.34
C MET A 20 -7.09 -0.78 0.16
N MET A 21 -5.82 -0.75 -0.29
CA MET A 21 -5.10 0.51 -0.48
C MET A 21 -5.72 1.42 -1.53
N PHE A 22 -6.22 0.84 -2.63
CA PHE A 22 -6.89 1.61 -3.69
C PHE A 22 -8.32 1.99 -3.33
N ALA A 23 -9.01 1.18 -2.53
CA ALA A 23 -10.35 1.48 -2.04
C ALA A 23 -10.35 2.60 -0.99
N GLU A 24 -9.35 2.62 -0.11
CA GLU A 24 -9.27 3.56 1.02
C GLU A 24 -7.91 4.28 1.08
N PRO A 25 -7.58 5.13 0.09
CA PRO A 25 -6.28 5.80 0.02
C PRO A 25 -6.01 6.71 1.24
N ASP A 26 -7.04 7.36 1.79
CA ASP A 26 -6.94 8.20 2.99
C ASP A 26 -6.49 7.39 4.22
N TYR A 27 -7.03 6.18 4.40
CA TYR A 27 -6.62 5.30 5.48
C TYR A 27 -5.13 4.97 5.37
N VAL A 28 -4.66 4.59 4.17
CA VAL A 28 -3.25 4.28 3.91
C VAL A 28 -2.34 5.49 4.12
N ALA A 29 -2.82 6.68 3.72
CA ALA A 29 -2.07 7.92 3.80
C ALA A 29 -1.76 8.33 5.25
N PHE A 30 -2.66 8.08 6.20
CA PHE A 30 -2.53 8.62 7.56
C PHE A 30 -2.24 7.56 8.64
N GLU A 31 -2.50 6.29 8.37
CA GLU A 31 -2.29 5.22 9.36
C GLU A 31 -0.85 4.70 9.46
N LYS A 32 -0.58 4.01 10.57
CA LYS A 32 0.69 3.30 10.75
C LYS A 32 0.66 1.98 9.98
N SER A 33 1.83 1.54 9.51
CA SER A 33 2.00 0.25 8.83
C SER A 33 1.47 -0.94 9.63
N ALA A 34 1.59 -0.90 10.97
CA ALA A 34 1.03 -1.90 11.86
C ALA A 34 -0.52 -1.95 11.85
N SER A 35 -1.18 -0.79 11.85
CA SER A 35 -2.65 -0.72 11.76
C SER A 35 -3.15 -1.30 10.43
N ILE A 36 -2.50 -0.89 9.33
CA ILE A 36 -2.82 -1.36 7.98
C ILE A 36 -2.60 -2.88 7.85
N ALA A 37 -1.49 -3.38 8.36
CA ALA A 37 -1.19 -4.82 8.34
C ALA A 37 -2.24 -5.63 9.11
N ARG A 38 -2.64 -5.16 10.31
CA ARG A 38 -3.71 -5.82 11.09
C ARG A 38 -5.04 -5.81 10.34
N ARG A 39 -5.42 -4.69 9.74
CA ARG A 39 -6.69 -4.57 8.99
C ARG A 39 -6.75 -5.56 7.82
N CYS A 40 -5.62 -5.81 7.17
CA CYS A 40 -5.52 -6.77 6.08
C CYS A 40 -5.20 -8.20 6.53
N ASN A 41 -5.15 -8.48 7.84
CA ASN A 41 -4.75 -9.78 8.41
C ASN A 41 -3.40 -10.31 7.88
N VAL A 42 -2.41 -9.41 7.78
CA VAL A 42 -1.04 -9.71 7.38
C VAL A 42 -0.03 -9.19 8.41
N SER A 43 1.22 -9.66 8.31
CA SER A 43 2.32 -9.08 9.11
C SER A 43 2.84 -7.77 8.49
N THR A 44 3.42 -6.91 9.32
CA THR A 44 4.11 -5.70 8.87
C THR A 44 5.26 -6.00 7.90
N THR A 45 5.93 -7.14 8.07
CA THR A 45 6.96 -7.65 7.13
C THR A 45 6.37 -8.02 5.78
N THR A 46 5.15 -8.55 5.74
CA THR A 46 4.45 -8.86 4.48
C THR A 46 4.11 -7.56 3.75
N LEU A 47 3.64 -6.56 4.49
CA LEU A 47 3.36 -5.23 3.97
C LEU A 47 4.63 -4.54 3.44
N SER A 48 5.76 -4.62 4.16
CA SER A 48 7.01 -4.02 3.69
C SER A 48 7.59 -4.71 2.44
N ARG A 49 7.33 -6.01 2.25
CA ARG A 49 7.68 -6.74 1.02
C ARG A 49 6.77 -6.41 -0.17
N LEU A 50 5.55 -5.94 0.08
CA LEU A 50 4.62 -5.52 -0.96
C LEU A 50 5.04 -4.19 -1.58
N VAL A 51 5.52 -3.25 -0.76
CA VAL A 51 5.90 -1.89 -1.16
C VAL A 51 6.83 -1.86 -2.39
N PRO A 52 7.97 -2.61 -2.44
CA PRO A 52 8.80 -2.70 -3.64
C PRO A 52 8.11 -3.32 -4.85
N ARG A 53 7.17 -4.25 -4.64
CA ARG A 53 6.41 -4.87 -5.73
C ARG A 53 5.41 -3.89 -6.36
N LEU A 54 5.00 -2.86 -5.62
CA LEU A 54 4.17 -1.75 -6.11
C LEU A 54 5.02 -0.62 -6.73
N GLY A 55 6.34 -0.76 -6.80
CA GLY A 55 7.24 0.24 -7.38
C GLY A 55 7.74 1.30 -6.41
N PHE A 56 7.48 1.15 -5.10
CA PHE A 56 7.94 2.10 -4.07
C PHE A 56 9.20 1.56 -3.37
N ARG A 57 10.14 2.43 -3.03
CA ARG A 57 11.35 2.06 -2.28
C ARG A 57 11.08 1.89 -0.79
N SER A 58 10.06 2.56 -0.26
CA SER A 58 9.71 2.48 1.15
C SER A 58 8.22 2.69 1.41
N PHE A 59 7.73 2.19 2.55
CA PHE A 59 6.35 2.41 2.96
C PHE A 59 6.04 3.90 3.11
N LYS A 60 7.01 4.69 3.61
CA LYS A 60 6.88 6.15 3.75
C LYS A 60 6.73 6.86 2.41
N GLU A 61 7.49 6.43 1.39
CA GLU A 61 7.36 6.94 0.02
C GLU A 61 5.97 6.66 -0.55
N MET A 62 5.48 5.43 -0.37
CA MET A 62 4.12 5.06 -0.75
C MET A 62 3.08 5.94 -0.04
N GLN A 63 3.18 6.14 1.28
CA GLN A 63 2.24 7.02 2.01
C GLN A 63 2.27 8.46 1.49
N ASN A 64 3.45 9.00 1.16
CA ASN A 64 3.55 10.34 0.59
C ASN A 64 2.87 10.43 -0.78
N CYS A 65 2.97 9.40 -1.61
CA CYS A 65 2.24 9.33 -2.88
C CYS A 65 0.72 9.38 -2.64
N PHE A 66 0.18 8.60 -1.70
CA PHE A 66 -1.23 8.66 -1.34
C PHE A 66 -1.66 10.04 -0.81
N ARG A 67 -0.85 10.66 0.06
CA ARG A 67 -1.11 12.03 0.58
C ARG A 67 -1.16 13.05 -0.55
N ASN A 68 -0.20 13.03 -1.46
CA ASN A 68 -0.15 13.95 -2.59
C ASN A 68 -1.38 13.78 -3.50
N HIS A 69 -1.76 12.54 -3.80
CA HIS A 69 -2.97 12.25 -4.57
C HIS A 69 -4.24 12.81 -3.92
N ILE A 70 -4.36 12.70 -2.59
CA ILE A 70 -5.48 13.27 -1.84
C ILE A 70 -5.47 14.81 -1.89
N LEU A 71 -4.29 15.43 -1.77
CA LEU A 71 -4.14 16.88 -1.88
C LEU A 71 -4.49 17.38 -3.29
N ASP A 72 -4.00 16.72 -4.33
CA ASP A 72 -4.31 17.06 -5.73
C ASP A 72 -5.80 16.94 -6.02
N ARG A 73 -6.44 15.85 -5.55
CA ARG A 73 -7.89 15.68 -5.64
C ARG A 73 -8.67 16.79 -4.93
N LYS A 74 -8.19 17.25 -3.77
CA LYS A 74 -8.82 18.37 -3.05
C LYS A 74 -8.60 19.70 -3.77
N ALA A 75 -7.43 19.92 -4.35
CA ALA A 75 -7.11 21.10 -5.15
C ALA A 75 -7.99 21.18 -6.41
N GLN A 76 -8.23 20.06 -7.09
CA GLN A 76 -9.14 19.97 -8.24
C GLN A 76 -10.61 20.14 -7.88
N ARG A 77 -10.99 19.90 -6.62
CA ARG A 77 -12.36 20.07 -6.11
C ARG A 77 -12.69 21.48 -5.65
N LYS A 78 -11.77 22.44 -5.78
CA LYS A 78 -12.06 23.84 -5.44
C LYS A 78 -13.05 24.39 -6.48
N PRO A 79 -14.31 24.70 -6.10
CA PRO A 79 -15.25 25.29 -7.04
C PRO A 79 -14.84 26.74 -7.29
N SER A 80 -14.86 27.15 -8.56
CA SER A 80 -14.95 28.56 -8.95
C SER A 80 -16.27 29.16 -8.48
#